data_AF-A0A518AQ98-F1
#
_entry.id   AF-A0A518AQ98-F1
#
_cell.length_a   1.000
_cell.length_b   1.000
_cell.length_c   1.000
_cell.angle_alpha   90.00
_cell.angle_beta   90.00
_cell.angle_gamma   90.00
#
_symmetry.space_group_name_H-M   'P 1'
#
loop_
_entity.id
_entity.type
_entity.pdbx_description
1 polymer ?
#
loop_
_entity_poly.entity_id
_entity_poly.type
_entity_poly.pdbx_seq_one_letter_code
_entity_poly.pdbx_strand_id
1 'polypeptide(L)'
;MSLLESTDVPPESPALKPSKMHVLLSVLVLLGSLSLAAASLAALLVTWDVCSVISGAIFLPFPLVVSYLQYRGVFGYPAKSAMVAAGFLLVAGGFSLFVFTSLMKDFIVAGAEMSWIMPLLPMLCIGLICIGTGWLNIGWARTLESQPEVVAVTGKGSGKGLLVAVLMMISVLLMTLYFHSSTPPEYAEHVAAKDVPFGLPSNARDVSYCQGVRGIIALEFSTDEDTFVDWFDSGIGSLESEAAHIPVKPIGDKYTITRYYRLTLDLVGPNSITLTDGLYYQWNKEDRGVYAAYDRQTGRAYYYAHYH
;
A
#
# COMPACT_ATOMS: atom_id res chain seq x y z
N MET A 1 44.25 48.35 44.95
CA MET A 1 44.17 48.59 43.50
C MET A 1 43.67 47.28 42.89
N SER A 2 42.35 47.13 42.81
CA SER A 2 41.68 45.90 42.37
C SER A 2 41.50 45.96 40.87
N LEU A 3 42.21 45.12 40.13
CA LEU A 3 42.02 44.94 38.70
C LEU A 3 40.70 44.19 38.51
N LEU A 4 39.66 44.91 38.12
CA LEU A 4 38.43 44.33 37.60
C LEU A 4 38.79 43.66 36.27
N GLU A 5 39.05 42.35 36.32
CA GLU A 5 39.04 41.46 35.16
C GLU A 5 37.67 41.62 34.49
N SER A 6 37.60 42.30 33.34
CA SER A 6 36.36 42.29 32.57
C SER A 6 36.21 40.88 32.03
N THR A 7 35.25 40.16 32.59
CA THR A 7 34.74 38.93 32.00
C THR A 7 33.96 39.34 30.75
N ASP A 8 34.68 39.61 29.67
CA ASP A 8 34.10 39.74 28.34
C ASP A 8 33.54 38.36 27.99
N VAL A 9 32.24 38.18 28.27
CA VAL A 9 31.50 37.01 27.84
C VAL A 9 31.60 36.98 26.31
N PRO A 10 32.24 35.96 25.71
CA PRO A 10 32.36 35.89 24.27
C PRO A 10 30.96 35.95 23.66
N PRO A 11 30.77 36.71 22.57
CA PRO A 11 29.46 36.88 21.95
C PRO A 11 28.87 35.50 21.66
N GLU A 12 27.64 35.29 22.14
CA GLU A 12 26.90 34.03 22.00
C GLU A 12 26.89 33.62 20.53
N SER A 13 27.60 32.55 20.19
CA SER A 13 27.73 32.13 18.80
C SER A 13 26.33 31.82 18.26
N PRO A 14 25.94 32.38 17.10
CA PRO A 14 24.58 32.25 16.60
C PRO A 14 24.25 30.77 16.41
N ALA A 15 23.13 30.35 17.00
CA ALA A 15 22.67 28.97 16.89
C ALA A 15 22.58 28.53 15.43
N LEU A 16 23.27 27.45 15.08
CA LEU A 16 23.26 26.90 13.73
C LEU A 16 21.84 26.44 13.38
N LYS A 17 21.28 26.97 12.29
CA LYS A 17 19.92 26.64 11.84
C LYS A 17 19.94 26.30 10.35
N PRO A 18 19.22 25.24 9.91
CA PRO A 18 19.06 24.96 8.49
C PRO A 18 18.30 26.12 7.83
N SER A 19 18.55 26.33 6.54
CA SER A 19 17.85 27.36 5.77
C SER A 19 16.35 27.03 5.68
N LYS A 20 15.49 28.05 5.58
CA LYS A 20 14.02 27.85 5.47
C LYS A 20 13.65 26.96 4.28
N MET A 21 14.36 27.11 3.16
CA MET A 21 14.16 26.28 1.97
C MET A 21 14.52 24.80 2.23
N HIS A 22 15.62 24.54 2.93
CA HIS A 22 16.01 23.18 3.30
C HIS A 22 15.00 22.54 4.25
N VAL A 23 14.46 23.29 5.20
CA VAL A 23 13.36 22.83 6.07
C VAL A 23 12.12 22.47 5.26
N LEU A 24 11.68 23.35 4.35
CA LEU A 24 10.51 23.10 3.50
C LEU A 24 10.67 21.82 2.66
N LEU A 25 11.79 21.69 1.96
CA LEU A 25 12.07 20.52 1.12
C LEU A 25 12.19 19.24 1.96
N SER A 26 12.76 19.32 3.15
CA SER A 26 12.83 18.18 4.07
C SER A 26 11.45 17.74 4.53
N VAL A 27 10.54 18.68 4.82
CA VAL A 27 9.15 18.37 5.15
C VAL A 27 8.45 17.67 3.97
N LEU A 28 8.66 18.14 2.74
CA LEU A 28 8.11 17.49 1.55
C LEU A 28 8.63 16.06 1.37
N VAL A 29 9.93 15.84 1.57
CA VAL A 29 10.54 14.50 1.53
C VAL A 29 9.98 13.60 2.62
N LEU A 30 9.80 14.12 3.84
CA LEU A 30 9.20 13.36 4.95
C LEU A 30 7.76 12.95 4.61
N LEU A 31 6.93 13.89 4.14
CA LEU A 31 5.55 13.62 3.74
C LEU A 31 5.50 12.58 2.61
N GLY A 32 6.30 12.77 1.55
CA GLY A 32 6.36 11.81 0.45
C GLY A 32 6.82 10.42 0.88
N SER A 33 7.78 10.33 1.81
CA SER A 33 8.24 9.05 2.37
C SER A 33 7.14 8.38 3.19
N LEU A 34 6.43 9.12 4.03
CA LEU A 34 5.31 8.56 4.82
C LEU A 34 4.18 8.08 3.92
N SER A 35 3.84 8.83 2.86
CA SER A 35 2.87 8.40 1.85
C SER A 35 3.31 7.12 1.14
N LEU A 36 4.59 7.01 0.76
CA LEU A 36 5.12 5.81 0.10
C LEU A 36 5.17 4.60 1.04
N ALA A 37 5.52 4.80 2.32
CA ALA A 37 5.46 3.76 3.33
C ALA A 37 4.02 3.27 3.54
N ALA A 38 3.06 4.20 3.61
CA ALA A 38 1.64 3.87 3.74
C ALA A 38 1.10 3.11 2.52
N ALA A 39 1.50 3.50 1.31
CA ALA A 39 1.15 2.80 0.07
C ALA A 39 1.77 1.38 0.02
N SER A 40 3.03 1.24 0.44
CA SER A 40 3.71 -0.06 0.52
C SER A 40 3.04 -0.98 1.54
N LEU A 41 2.64 -0.43 2.68
CA LEU A 41 1.89 -1.18 3.70
C LEU A 41 0.48 -1.54 3.21
N ALA A 42 -0.18 -0.66 2.47
CA ALA A 42 -1.45 -0.99 1.84
C ALA A 42 -1.29 -2.13 0.82
N ALA A 43 -0.27 -2.09 -0.04
CA ALA A 43 0.01 -3.17 -0.99
C ALA A 43 0.19 -4.53 -0.28
N LEU A 44 0.89 -4.54 0.86
CA LEU A 44 1.07 -5.74 1.69
C LEU A 44 -0.22 -6.28 2.32
N LEU A 45 -1.17 -5.41 2.63
CA LEU A 45 -2.37 -5.75 3.40
C LEU A 45 -3.62 -5.96 2.54
N VAL A 46 -3.64 -5.41 1.32
CA VAL A 46 -4.86 -5.32 0.49
C VAL A 46 -4.80 -6.24 -0.71
N THR A 47 -3.63 -6.35 -1.35
CA THR A 47 -3.51 -6.99 -2.66
C THR A 47 -3.19 -8.46 -2.50
N TRP A 48 -3.83 -9.31 -3.31
CA TRP A 48 -3.48 -10.73 -3.45
C TRP A 48 -2.47 -10.93 -4.59
N ASP A 49 -2.22 -9.88 -5.36
CA ASP A 49 -1.13 -9.85 -6.30
C ASP A 49 0.20 -10.00 -5.56
N VAL A 50 0.77 -11.19 -5.72
CA VAL A 50 2.08 -11.56 -5.17
C VAL A 50 3.14 -10.53 -5.58
N CYS A 51 3.04 -9.95 -6.78
CA CYS A 51 3.97 -8.92 -7.22
C CYS A 51 3.84 -7.65 -6.39
N SER A 52 2.61 -7.21 -6.11
CA SER A 52 2.33 -6.04 -5.26
C SER A 52 2.73 -6.28 -3.80
N VAL A 53 2.48 -7.47 -3.24
CA VAL A 53 2.93 -7.84 -1.89
C VAL A 53 4.46 -7.85 -1.80
N ILE A 54 5.15 -8.52 -2.73
CA ILE A 54 6.61 -8.56 -2.76
C ILE A 54 7.18 -7.16 -2.96
N SER A 55 6.60 -6.37 -3.86
CA SER A 55 7.01 -4.98 -4.10
C SER A 55 6.84 -4.16 -2.83
N GLY A 56 5.69 -4.25 -2.16
CA GLY A 56 5.44 -3.59 -0.87
C GLY A 56 6.48 -3.99 0.18
N ALA A 57 6.82 -5.27 0.30
CA ALA A 57 7.83 -5.76 1.25
C ALA A 57 9.24 -5.21 0.94
N ILE A 58 9.63 -5.19 -0.33
CA ILE A 58 10.94 -4.72 -0.78
C ILE A 58 11.05 -3.20 -0.63
N PHE A 59 9.98 -2.46 -0.96
CA PHE A 59 10.02 -1.00 -0.95
C PHE A 59 9.77 -0.40 0.43
N LEU A 60 9.02 -1.04 1.33
CA LEU A 60 8.67 -0.48 2.65
C LEU A 60 9.88 0.00 3.50
N PRO A 61 11.03 -0.72 3.57
CA PRO A 61 12.17 -0.26 4.36
C PRO A 61 12.76 1.06 3.86
N PHE A 62 12.72 1.31 2.55
CA PHE A 62 13.36 2.47 1.93
C PHE A 62 12.81 3.83 2.42
N PRO A 63 11.50 4.15 2.31
CA PRO A 63 10.95 5.40 2.80
C PRO A 63 11.06 5.55 4.33
N LEU A 64 11.03 4.44 5.09
CA LEU A 64 11.22 4.48 6.55
C LEU A 64 12.65 4.91 6.90
N VAL A 65 13.66 4.34 6.23
CA VAL A 65 15.07 4.71 6.42
C VAL A 65 15.32 6.14 5.96
N VAL A 66 14.82 6.52 4.79
CA VAL A 66 14.99 7.89 4.25
C VAL A 66 14.33 8.92 5.17
N SER A 67 13.10 8.68 5.62
CA SER A 67 12.40 9.62 6.52
C SER A 67 13.14 9.78 7.86
N TYR A 68 13.59 8.66 8.45
CA TYR A 68 14.38 8.69 9.68
C TYR A 68 15.69 9.47 9.51
N LEU A 69 16.46 9.15 8.46
CA LEU A 69 17.75 9.81 8.20
C LEU A 69 17.58 11.28 7.83
N GLN A 70 16.53 11.64 7.09
CA GLN A 70 16.21 13.02 6.76
C GLN A 70 15.86 13.82 8.02
N TYR A 71 14.97 13.28 8.86
CA TYR A 71 14.60 13.92 10.12
C TYR A 71 15.83 14.13 11.01
N ARG A 72 16.65 13.07 11.19
CA ARG A 72 17.87 13.17 12.00
C ARG A 72 18.87 14.14 11.40
N GLY A 73 19.19 14.05 10.12
CA GLY A 73 20.18 14.89 9.45
C GLY A 73 19.86 16.37 9.53
N VAL A 74 18.58 16.74 9.43
CA VAL A 74 18.14 18.15 9.40
C VAL A 74 17.92 18.70 10.80
N PHE A 75 17.25 17.95 11.68
CA PHE A 75 16.81 18.47 12.99
C PHE A 75 17.63 17.95 14.18
N GLY A 76 18.32 16.82 14.02
CA GLY A 76 19.18 16.23 15.06
C GLY A 76 20.66 16.60 14.94
N TYR A 77 21.05 17.24 13.83
CA TYR A 77 22.42 17.71 13.54
C TYR A 77 23.57 16.67 13.40
N PRO A 78 23.39 15.35 13.16
CA PRO A 78 24.50 14.48 12.82
C PRO A 78 24.83 14.58 11.31
N ALA A 79 26.02 15.11 10.99
CA ALA A 79 26.50 15.25 9.61
C ALA A 79 26.44 13.94 8.80
N LYS A 80 26.81 12.82 9.43
CA LYS A 80 26.75 11.49 8.81
C LYS A 80 25.34 11.13 8.35
N SER A 81 24.29 11.40 9.12
CA SER A 81 22.92 11.09 8.68
C SER A 81 22.46 11.99 7.54
N ALA A 82 22.83 13.28 7.55
CA ALA A 82 22.55 14.18 6.43
C ALA A 82 23.22 13.69 5.14
N MET A 83 24.49 13.25 5.22
CA MET A 83 25.22 12.73 4.06
C MET A 83 24.63 11.42 3.53
N VAL A 84 24.27 10.47 4.41
CA VAL A 84 23.63 9.21 3.99
C VAL A 84 22.24 9.46 3.41
N ALA A 85 21.45 10.36 4.01
CA ALA A 85 20.15 10.78 3.47
C ALA A 85 20.32 11.41 2.07
N ALA A 86 21.34 12.24 1.86
CA ALA A 86 21.66 12.80 0.56
C ALA A 86 21.92 11.71 -0.49
N GLY A 87 22.72 10.69 -0.15
CA GLY A 87 23.00 9.57 -1.03
C GLY A 87 21.72 8.85 -1.46
N PHE A 88 20.86 8.50 -0.51
CA PHE A 88 19.57 7.86 -0.82
C PHE A 88 18.65 8.74 -1.69
N LEU A 89 18.56 10.04 -1.40
CA LEU A 89 17.74 10.97 -2.17
C LEU A 89 18.26 11.19 -3.58
N LEU A 90 19.58 11.26 -3.77
CA LEU A 90 20.17 11.35 -5.10
C LEU A 90 19.92 10.09 -5.92
N VAL A 91 20.04 8.90 -5.31
CA VAL A 91 19.72 7.63 -5.96
C VAL A 91 18.23 7.55 -6.32
N ALA A 92 17.33 7.84 -5.38
CA ALA A 92 15.89 7.85 -5.64
C ALA A 92 15.50 8.86 -6.72
N GLY A 93 16.06 10.07 -6.65
CA GLY A 93 15.79 11.12 -7.62
C GLY A 93 16.32 10.77 -9.02
N GLY A 94 17.53 10.22 -9.10
CA GLY A 94 18.11 9.72 -10.34
C GLY A 94 17.30 8.58 -10.95
N PHE A 95 16.87 7.62 -10.13
CA PHE A 95 15.99 6.52 -10.58
C PHE A 95 14.64 7.05 -11.08
N SER A 96 14.03 8.00 -10.36
CA SER A 96 12.76 8.61 -10.77
C SER A 96 12.86 9.36 -12.11
N LEU A 97 13.96 10.10 -12.33
CA LEU A 97 14.22 10.75 -13.63
C LEU A 97 14.48 9.71 -14.74
N PHE A 98 15.18 8.62 -14.44
CA PHE A 98 15.38 7.54 -15.40
C PHE A 98 14.05 6.89 -15.83
N VAL A 99 13.17 6.57 -14.89
CA VAL A 99 11.83 6.05 -15.16
C VAL A 99 11.02 7.06 -15.97
N PHE A 100 11.03 8.34 -15.59
CA PHE A 100 10.38 9.41 -16.36
C PHE A 100 10.86 9.43 -17.82
N THR A 101 12.17 9.41 -18.07
CA THR A 101 12.72 9.43 -19.43
C THR A 101 12.38 8.18 -20.23
N SER A 102 12.34 7.01 -19.58
CA SER A 102 12.00 5.74 -20.22
C SER A 102 10.53 5.71 -20.63
N LEU A 103 9.63 6.07 -19.71
CA LEU A 103 8.19 6.16 -20.01
C LEU A 103 7.91 7.22 -21.08
N MET A 104 8.54 8.38 -21.00
CA MET A 104 8.40 9.44 -22.00
C MET A 104 8.78 8.95 -23.40
N LYS A 105 9.86 8.15 -23.53
CA LYS A 105 10.25 7.53 -24.80
C LYS A 105 9.17 6.57 -25.30
N ASP A 106 8.66 5.69 -24.43
CA ASP A 106 7.63 4.72 -24.82
C ASP A 106 6.35 5.41 -25.29
N PHE A 107 5.94 6.48 -24.62
CA PHE A 107 4.79 7.30 -25.04
C PHE A 107 5.00 7.97 -26.40
N ILE A 108 6.19 8.53 -26.65
CA ILE A 108 6.52 9.14 -27.95
C ILE A 108 6.45 8.08 -29.07
N VAL A 109 6.98 6.89 -28.83
CA VAL A 109 7.00 5.80 -29.82
C VAL A 109 5.61 5.22 -30.06
N ALA A 110 4.79 5.11 -29.01
CA ALA A 110 3.43 4.56 -29.10
C ALA A 110 2.43 5.51 -29.80
N GLY A 111 2.80 6.77 -30.06
CA GLY A 111 1.91 7.74 -30.70
C GLY A 111 0.63 8.02 -29.88
N ALA A 112 0.69 7.85 -28.56
CA ALA A 112 -0.48 7.95 -27.71
C ALA A 112 -1.00 9.39 -27.65
N GLU A 113 -2.28 9.59 -28.03
CA GLU A 113 -2.97 10.88 -27.95
C GLU A 113 -3.42 11.26 -26.51
N MET A 114 -2.99 10.51 -25.49
CA MET A 114 -3.35 10.76 -24.10
C MET A 114 -2.66 12.01 -23.53
N SER A 115 -3.30 12.62 -22.53
CA SER A 115 -2.74 13.69 -21.69
C SER A 115 -1.58 13.17 -20.83
N TRP A 116 -0.43 12.94 -21.47
CA TRP A 116 0.82 12.42 -20.91
C TRP A 116 1.36 13.22 -19.72
N ILE A 117 0.89 14.46 -19.56
CA ILE A 117 1.28 15.36 -18.47
C ILE A 117 0.86 14.79 -17.11
N MET A 118 -0.30 14.13 -17.00
CA MET A 118 -0.84 13.70 -15.71
C MET A 118 0.02 12.62 -14.99
N PRO A 119 0.43 11.50 -15.63
CA PRO A 119 1.22 10.48 -14.94
C PRO A 119 2.73 10.77 -14.89
N LEU A 120 3.27 11.52 -15.86
CA LEU A 120 4.71 11.77 -15.95
C LEU A 120 5.18 12.94 -15.06
N LEU A 121 4.34 13.96 -14.89
CA LEU A 121 4.69 15.14 -14.10
C LEU A 121 5.02 14.80 -12.62
N PRO A 122 4.26 13.92 -11.92
CA PRO A 122 4.62 13.50 -10.57
C PRO A 122 6.02 12.89 -10.49
N MET A 123 6.40 12.03 -11.44
CA MET A 123 7.74 11.42 -11.47
C MET A 123 8.84 12.46 -11.66
N LEU A 124 8.65 13.40 -12.59
CA LEU A 124 9.60 14.51 -12.77
C LEU A 124 9.75 15.34 -11.50
N CYS A 125 8.63 15.72 -10.87
CA CYS A 125 8.61 16.50 -9.63
C CYS A 125 9.32 15.77 -8.49
N ILE A 126 9.04 14.48 -8.29
CA ILE A 126 9.72 13.64 -7.28
C ILE A 126 11.23 13.62 -7.55
N GLY A 127 11.63 13.36 -8.80
CA GLY A 127 13.03 13.37 -9.21
C GLY A 127 13.76 14.66 -8.84
N LEU A 128 13.19 15.80 -9.22
CA LEU A 128 13.76 17.13 -8.95
C LEU A 128 13.81 17.47 -7.46
N ILE A 129 12.74 17.18 -6.71
CA ILE A 129 12.69 17.43 -5.25
C ILE A 129 13.74 16.58 -4.53
N CYS A 130 13.85 15.29 -4.87
CA CYS A 130 14.83 14.39 -4.27
C CYS A 130 16.26 14.85 -4.56
N ILE A 131 16.59 15.18 -5.81
CA ILE A 131 17.92 15.67 -6.19
C ILE A 131 18.24 17.00 -5.49
N GLY A 132 17.32 17.97 -5.54
CA GLY A 132 17.49 19.27 -4.89
C GLY A 132 17.71 19.14 -3.38
N THR A 133 16.92 18.30 -2.72
CA THR A 133 17.08 18.03 -1.27
C THR A 133 18.39 17.30 -0.98
N GLY A 134 18.80 16.37 -1.84
CA GLY A 134 20.09 15.69 -1.74
C GLY A 134 21.27 16.66 -1.77
N TRP A 135 21.29 17.61 -2.71
CA TRP A 135 22.32 18.65 -2.77
C TRP A 135 22.35 19.54 -1.53
N LEU A 136 21.17 19.95 -1.03
CA LEU A 136 21.08 20.73 0.20
C LEU A 136 21.59 19.95 1.42
N ASN A 137 21.30 18.65 1.51
CA ASN A 137 21.83 17.80 2.57
C ASN A 137 23.35 17.66 2.52
N ILE A 138 23.97 17.59 1.33
CA ILE A 138 25.45 17.59 1.19
C ILE A 138 26.03 18.90 1.72
N GLY A 139 25.47 20.04 1.31
CA GLY A 139 25.90 21.35 1.77
C GLY A 139 25.76 21.47 3.29
N TRP A 140 24.62 21.01 3.83
CA TRP A 140 24.36 20.99 5.26
C TRP A 140 25.31 20.09 6.04
N ALA A 141 25.59 18.88 5.55
CA ALA A 141 26.54 17.95 6.19
C ALA A 141 27.94 18.59 6.32
N ARG A 142 28.43 19.25 5.26
CA ARG A 142 29.71 19.96 5.28
C ARG A 142 29.72 21.13 6.28
N THR A 143 28.61 21.85 6.41
CA THR A 143 28.46 22.91 7.42
C THR A 143 28.50 22.34 8.83
N LEU A 144 27.85 21.19 9.07
CA LEU A 144 27.88 20.51 10.37
C LEU A 144 29.28 19.99 10.72
N GLU A 145 30.02 19.44 9.75
CA GLU A 145 31.40 18.96 9.95
C GLU A 145 32.39 20.08 10.26
N SER A 146 32.17 21.27 9.69
CA SER A 146 33.05 22.43 9.96
C SER A 146 32.79 23.08 11.32
N GLN A 147 31.71 22.72 12.04
CA GLN A 147 31.33 23.34 13.32
C GLN A 147 30.95 22.30 14.41
N PRO A 148 31.87 21.40 14.81
CA PRO A 148 31.56 20.30 15.72
C PRO A 148 31.16 20.76 17.14
N GLU A 149 31.70 21.88 17.61
CA GLU A 149 31.45 22.41 18.95
C GLU A 149 29.99 22.88 19.13
N VAL A 150 29.41 23.50 18.10
CA VAL A 150 28.01 24.00 18.12
C VAL A 150 27.01 22.83 18.08
N VAL A 151 27.37 21.73 17.43
CA VAL A 151 26.54 20.51 17.32
C VAL A 151 26.43 19.77 18.65
N ALA A 152 27.51 19.70 19.43
CA ALA A 152 27.52 18.99 20.71
C ALA A 152 26.52 19.57 21.73
N VAL A 153 26.28 20.89 21.69
CA VAL A 153 25.37 21.59 22.61
C VAL A 153 23.90 21.42 22.19
N THR A 154 23.62 21.39 20.90
CA THR A 154 22.25 21.35 20.34
C THR A 154 21.64 19.94 20.29
N GLY A 155 22.45 18.89 20.42
CA GLY A 155 22.03 17.48 20.26
C GLY A 155 21.34 16.80 21.46
N LYS A 156 21.11 17.48 22.60
CA LYS A 156 20.43 16.86 23.75
C LYS A 156 18.94 16.66 23.44
N GLY A 157 18.56 15.38 23.28
CA GLY A 157 17.24 14.95 22.80
C GLY A 157 16.07 15.63 23.50
N SER A 158 15.30 16.40 22.73
CA SER A 158 14.04 16.97 23.17
C SER A 158 12.92 15.94 23.03
N GLY A 159 12.02 15.82 24.03
CA GLY A 159 10.83 14.96 23.97
C GLY A 159 9.93 15.19 22.74
N LYS A 160 10.16 16.28 21.99
CA LYS A 160 9.61 16.54 20.66
C LYS A 160 9.84 15.40 19.66
N GLY A 161 10.94 14.64 19.77
CA GLY A 161 11.21 13.50 18.90
C GLY A 161 10.17 12.38 19.02
N LEU A 162 9.71 12.10 20.25
CA LEU A 162 8.66 11.12 20.48
C LEU A 162 7.31 11.57 19.90
N LEU A 163 6.96 12.85 20.10
CA LEU A 163 5.73 13.41 19.53
C LEU A 163 5.73 13.32 17.99
N VAL A 164 6.85 13.66 17.36
CA VAL A 164 6.99 13.54 15.90
C VAL A 164 6.85 12.09 15.45
N ALA A 165 7.48 11.13 16.14
CA ALA A 165 7.35 9.72 15.81
C ALA A 165 5.88 9.23 15.92
N VAL A 166 5.16 9.63 16.98
CA VAL A 166 3.73 9.30 17.14
C VAL A 166 2.89 9.90 16.00
N LEU A 167 3.10 11.17 15.65
CA LEU A 167 2.40 11.81 14.53
C LEU A 167 2.70 11.14 13.19
N MET A 168 3.94 10.68 12.97
CA MET A 168 4.33 9.92 11.78
C MET A 168 3.60 8.57 11.73
N MET A 169 3.54 7.83 12.84
CA MET A 169 2.81 6.56 12.90
C MET A 169 1.30 6.72 12.63
N ILE A 170 0.67 7.74 13.23
CA ILE A 170 -0.76 8.05 12.98
C ILE A 170 -0.96 8.41 11.50
N SER A 171 -0.06 9.20 10.92
CA SER A 171 -0.16 9.61 9.52
C SER A 171 -0.05 8.42 8.56
N VAL A 172 0.89 7.50 8.81
CA VAL A 172 1.03 6.25 8.04
C VAL A 172 -0.23 5.39 8.19
N LEU A 173 -0.75 5.22 9.40
CA LEU A 173 -1.96 4.45 9.65
C LEU A 173 -3.17 5.01 8.88
N LEU A 174 -3.44 6.32 8.99
CA LEU A 174 -4.56 6.96 8.30
C LEU A 174 -4.42 6.88 6.78
N MET A 175 -3.21 7.06 6.25
CA MET A 175 -2.92 6.93 4.81
C MET A 175 -3.09 5.49 4.33
N THR A 176 -2.65 4.49 5.10
CA THR A 176 -2.85 3.08 4.77
C THR A 176 -4.33 2.72 4.76
N LEU A 177 -5.11 3.21 5.74
CA LEU A 177 -6.56 3.03 5.74
C LEU A 177 -7.22 3.70 4.53
N TYR A 178 -6.77 4.90 4.15
CA TYR A 178 -7.25 5.59 2.95
C TYR A 178 -6.93 4.80 1.66
N PHE A 179 -5.69 4.35 1.49
CA PHE A 179 -5.31 3.53 0.33
C PHE A 179 -6.09 2.22 0.30
N HIS A 180 -6.25 1.58 1.45
CA HIS A 180 -7.06 0.37 1.57
C HIS A 180 -8.52 0.60 1.14
N SER A 181 -9.14 1.69 1.58
CA SER A 181 -10.53 2.01 1.20
C SER A 181 -10.68 2.51 -0.24
N SER A 182 -9.60 3.04 -0.84
CA SER A 182 -9.62 3.64 -2.19
C SER A 182 -9.11 2.68 -3.28
N THR A 183 -8.64 1.49 -2.90
CA THR A 183 -8.22 0.48 -3.88
C THR A 183 -9.48 -0.04 -4.58
N PRO A 184 -9.59 0.11 -5.91
CA PRO A 184 -10.75 -0.37 -6.64
C PRO A 184 -10.88 -1.90 -6.53
N PRO A 185 -12.09 -2.46 -6.64
CA PRO A 185 -12.28 -3.89 -6.71
C PRO A 185 -11.49 -4.50 -7.89
N GLU A 186 -10.86 -5.65 -7.66
CA GLU A 186 -10.23 -6.42 -8.73
C GLU A 186 -11.26 -7.41 -9.27
N TYR A 187 -11.48 -7.45 -10.59
CA TYR A 187 -12.46 -8.33 -11.20
C TYR A 187 -12.01 -8.82 -12.57
N ALA A 188 -12.53 -9.98 -12.97
CA ALA A 188 -12.40 -10.51 -14.32
C ALA A 188 -13.67 -11.31 -14.67
N GLU A 189 -14.03 -11.31 -15.96
CA GLU A 189 -15.16 -12.07 -16.49
C GLU A 189 -14.67 -13.07 -17.54
N HIS A 190 -15.26 -14.28 -17.54
CA HIS A 190 -15.03 -15.31 -18.55
C HIS A 190 -13.56 -15.76 -18.71
N VAL A 191 -12.83 -15.83 -17.61
CA VAL A 191 -11.42 -16.29 -17.59
C VAL A 191 -11.32 -17.79 -17.36
N ALA A 192 -10.17 -18.38 -17.74
CA ALA A 192 -9.89 -19.78 -17.45
C ALA A 192 -9.55 -19.97 -15.97
N ALA A 193 -9.89 -21.12 -15.38
CA ALA A 193 -9.66 -21.39 -13.97
C ALA A 193 -8.19 -21.25 -13.52
N LYS A 194 -7.24 -21.54 -14.40
CA LYS A 194 -5.79 -21.40 -14.13
C LYS A 194 -5.31 -19.95 -13.96
N ASP A 195 -6.08 -18.98 -14.47
CA ASP A 195 -5.72 -17.56 -14.45
C ASP A 195 -6.33 -16.86 -13.23
N VAL A 196 -7.06 -17.60 -12.39
CA VAL A 196 -7.76 -17.10 -11.21
C VAL A 196 -6.86 -17.30 -9.97
N PRO A 197 -6.76 -16.33 -9.06
CA PRO A 197 -5.91 -16.44 -7.87
C PRO A 197 -6.51 -17.32 -6.74
N PHE A 198 -7.56 -18.10 -7.03
CA PHE A 198 -8.31 -18.90 -6.05
C PHE A 198 -8.20 -20.40 -6.36
N GLY A 199 -8.24 -21.23 -5.32
CA GLY A 199 -8.43 -22.67 -5.49
C GLY A 199 -9.83 -22.96 -6.01
N LEU A 200 -9.92 -23.48 -7.24
CA LEU A 200 -11.17 -23.84 -7.91
C LEU A 200 -11.24 -25.34 -8.17
N PRO A 201 -12.45 -25.91 -8.37
CA PRO A 201 -12.58 -27.30 -8.80
C PRO A 201 -11.85 -27.55 -10.11
N SER A 202 -11.33 -28.77 -10.31
CA SER A 202 -10.45 -29.11 -11.43
C SER A 202 -11.09 -28.97 -12.82
N ASN A 203 -12.41 -29.06 -12.90
CA ASN A 203 -13.19 -28.91 -14.13
C ASN A 203 -13.76 -27.48 -14.32
N ALA A 204 -13.42 -26.54 -13.42
CA ALA A 204 -14.01 -25.20 -13.43
C ALA A 204 -13.72 -24.51 -14.76
N ARG A 205 -14.77 -23.94 -15.35
CA ARG A 205 -14.69 -23.20 -16.61
C ARG A 205 -15.54 -21.94 -16.55
N ASP A 206 -15.25 -21.02 -17.45
CA ASP A 206 -16.00 -19.78 -17.60
C ASP A 206 -16.10 -19.01 -16.28
N VAL A 207 -14.94 -18.71 -15.67
CA VAL A 207 -14.89 -18.14 -14.33
C VAL A 207 -15.06 -16.62 -14.42
N SER A 208 -15.95 -16.09 -13.60
CA SER A 208 -16.06 -14.66 -13.34
C SER A 208 -15.92 -14.40 -11.85
N TYR A 209 -15.15 -13.41 -11.46
CA TYR A 209 -14.96 -13.08 -10.05
C TYR A 209 -14.82 -11.58 -9.84
N CYS A 210 -15.13 -11.16 -8.62
CA CYS A 210 -14.78 -9.84 -8.12
C CYS A 210 -14.31 -9.99 -6.68
N GLN A 211 -13.23 -9.29 -6.37
CA GLN A 211 -12.75 -9.08 -5.03
C GLN A 211 -13.09 -7.64 -4.62
N GLY A 212 -13.98 -7.52 -3.64
CA GLY A 212 -14.31 -6.24 -3.04
C GLY A 212 -13.29 -5.80 -2.00
N VAL A 213 -13.62 -4.70 -1.32
CA VAL A 213 -12.84 -4.20 -0.18
C VAL A 213 -12.79 -5.23 0.95
N ARG A 214 -11.73 -5.17 1.77
CA ARG A 214 -11.57 -5.98 3.00
C ARG A 214 -11.65 -7.51 2.79
N GLY A 215 -11.22 -8.01 1.63
CA GLY A 215 -11.18 -9.45 1.37
C GLY A 215 -12.55 -10.08 1.14
N ILE A 216 -13.58 -9.29 0.82
CA ILE A 216 -14.84 -9.83 0.32
C ILE A 216 -14.59 -10.42 -1.07
N ILE A 217 -14.98 -11.66 -1.29
CA ILE A 217 -14.78 -12.37 -2.57
C ILE A 217 -16.13 -12.86 -3.05
N ALA A 218 -16.40 -12.67 -4.34
CA ALA A 218 -17.51 -13.29 -5.02
C ALA A 218 -17.00 -13.90 -6.33
N LEU A 219 -17.35 -15.15 -6.60
CA LEU A 219 -16.95 -15.84 -7.82
C LEU A 219 -18.06 -16.75 -8.33
N GLU A 220 -18.10 -16.92 -9.64
CA GLU A 220 -19.05 -17.71 -10.38
C GLU A 220 -18.30 -18.52 -11.42
N PHE A 221 -18.62 -19.81 -11.53
CA PHE A 221 -17.96 -20.69 -12.49
C PHE A 221 -18.88 -21.84 -12.87
N SER A 222 -18.65 -22.44 -14.02
CA SER A 222 -19.35 -23.65 -14.42
C SER A 222 -18.57 -24.89 -13.99
N THR A 223 -19.29 -25.87 -13.44
CA THR A 223 -18.79 -27.17 -12.95
C THR A 223 -19.92 -28.20 -13.01
N ASP A 224 -19.61 -29.48 -12.87
CA ASP A 224 -20.60 -30.50 -12.46
C ASP A 224 -20.76 -30.54 -10.92
N GLU A 225 -21.85 -31.19 -10.49
CA GLU A 225 -22.27 -31.27 -9.09
C GLU A 225 -21.26 -32.04 -8.23
N ASP A 226 -20.77 -33.19 -8.73
CA ASP A 226 -19.83 -34.03 -8.00
C ASP A 226 -18.53 -33.28 -7.72
N THR A 227 -17.98 -32.58 -8.72
CA THR A 227 -16.76 -31.79 -8.54
C THR A 227 -16.99 -30.56 -7.65
N PHE A 228 -18.21 -30.01 -7.63
CA PHE A 228 -18.57 -28.94 -6.68
C PHE A 228 -18.56 -29.46 -5.24
N VAL A 229 -19.12 -30.65 -5.00
CA VAL A 229 -19.10 -31.30 -3.69
C VAL A 229 -17.68 -31.65 -3.27
N ASP A 230 -16.86 -32.22 -4.16
CA ASP A 230 -15.46 -32.52 -3.87
C ASP A 230 -14.65 -31.27 -3.53
N TRP A 231 -14.86 -30.17 -4.27
CA TRP A 231 -14.23 -28.89 -3.98
C TRP A 231 -14.68 -28.34 -2.62
N PHE A 232 -15.97 -28.44 -2.29
CA PHE A 232 -16.49 -28.07 -0.98
C PHE A 232 -15.82 -28.90 0.14
N ASP A 233 -15.77 -30.22 -0.02
CA ASP A 233 -15.20 -31.17 0.94
C ASP A 233 -13.68 -31.03 1.09
N SER A 234 -13.00 -30.47 0.08
CA SER A 234 -11.57 -30.13 0.16
C SER A 234 -11.25 -28.94 1.08
N GLY A 235 -12.27 -28.26 1.58
CA GLY A 235 -12.15 -27.11 2.48
C GLY A 235 -12.23 -25.79 1.73
N ILE A 236 -13.44 -25.20 1.69
CA ILE A 236 -13.65 -23.83 1.20
C ILE A 236 -13.82 -22.83 2.35
N GLY A 237 -13.40 -21.59 2.12
CA GLY A 237 -13.60 -20.51 3.08
C GLY A 237 -12.45 -20.35 4.07
N SER A 238 -12.79 -20.05 5.32
CA SER A 238 -11.82 -19.89 6.41
C SER A 238 -11.65 -21.19 7.20
N LEU A 239 -10.59 -21.27 8.01
CA LEU A 239 -10.37 -22.39 8.92
C LEU A 239 -11.57 -22.63 9.86
N GLU A 240 -12.28 -21.56 10.24
CA GLU A 240 -13.48 -21.67 11.07
C GLU A 240 -14.70 -22.22 10.33
N SER A 241 -14.86 -21.91 9.04
CA SER A 241 -15.96 -22.47 8.24
C SER A 241 -15.73 -23.96 7.95
N GLU A 242 -14.48 -24.34 7.74
CA GLU A 242 -14.03 -25.74 7.62
C GLU A 242 -14.26 -26.51 8.94
N ALA A 243 -13.82 -25.96 10.07
CA ALA A 243 -13.96 -26.58 11.39
C ALA A 243 -15.43 -26.72 11.85
N ALA A 244 -16.37 -26.01 11.21
CA ALA A 244 -17.79 -26.11 11.53
C ALA A 244 -18.44 -27.40 11.01
N HIS A 245 -17.80 -28.12 10.07
CA HIS A 245 -18.28 -29.38 9.49
C HIS A 245 -19.77 -29.33 9.05
N ILE A 246 -20.22 -28.20 8.53
CA ILE A 246 -21.58 -28.04 8.02
C ILE A 246 -21.62 -28.61 6.60
N PRO A 247 -22.40 -29.67 6.31
CA PRO A 247 -22.45 -30.21 4.96
C PRO A 247 -23.23 -29.29 4.01
N VAL A 248 -22.96 -29.39 2.72
CA VAL A 248 -23.86 -28.87 1.68
C VAL A 248 -25.24 -29.50 1.81
N LYS A 249 -26.29 -28.71 1.54
CA LYS A 249 -27.69 -29.12 1.66
C LYS A 249 -28.41 -28.91 0.33
N PRO A 250 -29.40 -29.76 -0.02
CA PRO A 250 -30.25 -29.51 -1.17
C PRO A 250 -31.11 -28.26 -0.95
N ILE A 251 -31.34 -27.50 -2.02
CA ILE A 251 -32.25 -26.35 -2.01
C ILE A 251 -33.69 -26.88 -2.00
N GLY A 252 -34.43 -26.62 -0.91
CA GLY A 252 -35.82 -27.07 -0.76
C GLY A 252 -36.85 -26.17 -1.45
N ASP A 253 -36.72 -24.85 -1.26
CA ASP A 253 -37.63 -23.85 -1.85
C ASP A 253 -36.85 -22.88 -2.75
N LYS A 254 -36.16 -21.91 -2.14
CA LYS A 254 -35.37 -20.87 -2.81
C LYS A 254 -34.15 -20.55 -1.99
N TYR A 255 -33.01 -20.38 -2.66
CA TYR A 255 -31.78 -19.89 -2.05
C TYR A 255 -31.25 -18.70 -2.83
N THR A 256 -31.01 -17.58 -2.16
CA THR A 256 -30.48 -16.37 -2.78
C THR A 256 -29.03 -16.18 -2.40
N ILE A 257 -28.16 -16.03 -3.40
CA ILE A 257 -26.72 -15.78 -3.20
C ILE A 257 -26.30 -14.49 -3.89
N THR A 258 -25.40 -13.76 -3.23
CA THR A 258 -24.77 -12.54 -3.75
C THR A 258 -23.84 -12.89 -4.91
N ARG A 259 -23.92 -12.09 -5.98
CA ARG A 259 -23.09 -12.23 -7.19
C ARG A 259 -21.93 -11.23 -7.17
N TYR A 260 -20.93 -11.49 -8.00
CA TYR A 260 -19.75 -10.62 -8.12
C TYR A 260 -20.07 -9.20 -8.61
N TYR A 261 -21.16 -9.01 -9.36
CA TYR A 261 -21.69 -7.69 -9.72
C TYR A 261 -21.97 -6.80 -8.50
N ARG A 262 -22.26 -7.36 -7.33
CA ARG A 262 -22.50 -6.57 -6.11
C ARG A 262 -21.26 -5.83 -5.63
N LEU A 263 -20.07 -6.29 -6.00
CA LEU A 263 -18.80 -5.82 -5.45
C LEU A 263 -18.14 -4.72 -6.28
N THR A 264 -18.63 -4.45 -7.49
CA THR A 264 -18.11 -3.41 -8.38
C THR A 264 -19.24 -2.63 -9.05
N LEU A 265 -19.00 -1.35 -9.33
CA LEU A 265 -19.91 -0.51 -10.12
C LEU A 265 -19.55 -0.52 -11.61
N ASP A 266 -18.41 -1.10 -11.97
CA ASP A 266 -17.89 -1.10 -13.34
C ASP A 266 -18.57 -2.15 -14.22
N LEU A 267 -19.25 -3.12 -13.59
CA LEU A 267 -19.94 -4.22 -14.27
C LEU A 267 -21.46 -4.08 -14.15
N VAL A 268 -22.17 -4.41 -15.23
CA VAL A 268 -23.64 -4.37 -15.28
C VAL A 268 -24.20 -5.77 -15.16
N GLY A 269 -24.87 -6.04 -14.04
CA GLY A 269 -25.55 -7.32 -13.80
C GLY A 269 -26.34 -7.31 -12.50
N PRO A 270 -27.14 -8.36 -12.24
CA PRO A 270 -27.91 -8.42 -11.00
C PRO A 270 -26.98 -8.71 -9.82
N ASN A 271 -27.21 -8.01 -8.71
CA ASN A 271 -26.41 -8.15 -7.47
C ASN A 271 -26.54 -9.51 -6.78
N SER A 272 -27.60 -10.26 -7.10
CA SER A 272 -27.88 -11.57 -6.54
C SER A 272 -28.60 -12.45 -7.55
N ILE A 273 -28.59 -13.75 -7.31
CA ILE A 273 -29.42 -14.73 -8.03
C ILE A 273 -30.19 -15.57 -7.02
N THR A 274 -31.41 -15.97 -7.38
CA THR A 274 -32.22 -16.89 -6.60
C THR A 274 -32.33 -18.22 -7.33
N LEU A 275 -31.88 -19.28 -6.68
CA LEU A 275 -31.85 -20.64 -7.17
C LEU A 275 -33.04 -21.41 -6.58
N THR A 276 -33.65 -22.28 -7.37
CA THR A 276 -34.79 -23.12 -6.95
C THR A 276 -34.44 -24.61 -6.88
N ASP A 277 -33.33 -25.03 -7.45
CA ASP A 277 -32.85 -26.41 -7.42
C ASP A 277 -31.31 -26.43 -7.38
N GLY A 278 -30.77 -27.41 -6.67
CA GLY A 278 -29.34 -27.64 -6.53
C GLY A 278 -28.89 -27.74 -5.08
N LEU A 279 -27.66 -27.30 -4.82
CA LEU A 279 -27.02 -27.41 -3.51
C LEU A 279 -26.69 -26.02 -2.96
N TYR A 280 -26.70 -25.88 -1.65
CA TYR A 280 -26.23 -24.68 -0.99
C TYR A 280 -25.47 -25.00 0.30
N TYR A 281 -24.57 -24.09 0.64
CA TYR A 281 -23.84 -24.04 1.89
C TYR A 281 -23.92 -22.62 2.42
N GLN A 282 -24.10 -22.51 3.73
CA GLN A 282 -24.10 -21.24 4.43
C GLN A 282 -23.49 -21.44 5.81
N TRP A 283 -22.42 -20.71 6.05
CA TRP A 283 -21.83 -20.55 7.36
C TRP A 283 -21.67 -19.05 7.64
N ASN A 284 -22.00 -18.65 8.86
CA ASN A 284 -21.73 -17.31 9.34
C ASN A 284 -21.38 -17.33 10.83
N LYS A 285 -20.50 -16.41 11.22
CA LYS A 285 -20.12 -16.17 12.60
C LYS A 285 -19.70 -14.72 12.73
N GLU A 286 -20.39 -13.97 13.58
CA GLU A 286 -20.14 -12.54 13.80
C GLU A 286 -20.26 -11.76 12.47
N ASP A 287 -19.17 -11.16 12.00
CA ASP A 287 -19.03 -10.42 10.74
C ASP A 287 -18.37 -11.24 9.61
N ARG A 288 -18.23 -12.56 9.82
CA ARG A 288 -17.67 -13.51 8.86
C ARG A 288 -18.74 -14.42 8.30
N GLY A 289 -18.56 -14.80 7.04
CA GLY A 289 -19.54 -15.60 6.33
C GLY A 289 -18.95 -16.20 5.07
N VAL A 290 -19.33 -17.44 4.82
CA VAL A 290 -18.96 -18.22 3.64
C VAL A 290 -20.24 -18.85 3.11
N TYR A 291 -20.51 -18.58 1.85
CA TYR A 291 -21.73 -18.96 1.15
C TYR A 291 -21.33 -19.60 -0.17
N ALA A 292 -21.87 -20.77 -0.45
CA ALA A 292 -21.68 -21.42 -1.73
C ALA A 292 -23.01 -21.98 -2.21
N ALA A 293 -23.22 -22.00 -3.51
CA ALA A 293 -24.37 -22.65 -4.10
C ALA A 293 -24.03 -23.21 -5.47
N TYR A 294 -24.69 -24.29 -5.83
CA TYR A 294 -24.61 -24.92 -7.14
C TYR A 294 -26.02 -25.01 -7.72
N ASP A 295 -26.21 -24.49 -8.92
CA ASP A 295 -27.45 -24.55 -9.68
C ASP A 295 -27.41 -25.74 -10.65
N ARG A 296 -28.24 -26.75 -10.38
CA ARG A 296 -28.35 -27.95 -11.22
C ARG A 296 -28.88 -27.67 -12.62
N GLN A 297 -29.69 -26.63 -12.79
CA GLN A 297 -30.31 -26.33 -14.08
C GLN A 297 -29.28 -25.79 -15.08
N THR A 298 -28.33 -24.99 -14.58
CA THR A 298 -27.33 -24.30 -15.40
C THR A 298 -25.95 -24.92 -15.30
N GLY A 299 -25.68 -25.76 -14.30
CA GLY A 299 -24.35 -26.25 -13.99
C GLY A 299 -23.42 -25.12 -13.55
N ARG A 300 -23.98 -24.12 -12.84
CA ARG A 300 -23.25 -22.93 -12.38
C ARG A 300 -23.10 -22.96 -10.87
N ALA A 301 -21.88 -22.81 -10.39
CA ALA A 301 -21.56 -22.59 -8.99
C ALA A 301 -21.37 -21.10 -8.70
N TYR A 302 -21.74 -20.72 -7.50
CA TYR A 302 -21.67 -19.38 -6.93
C TYR A 302 -20.98 -19.49 -5.59
N TYR A 303 -20.05 -18.58 -5.32
CA TYR A 303 -19.37 -18.49 -4.05
C TYR A 303 -19.28 -17.04 -3.62
N TYR A 304 -19.54 -16.79 -2.35
CA TYR A 304 -19.46 -15.47 -1.73
C TYR A 304 -18.89 -15.63 -0.33
N ALA A 305 -17.87 -14.85 0.00
CA ALA A 305 -17.25 -14.86 1.32
C ALA A 305 -16.88 -13.45 1.80
N HIS A 306 -16.97 -13.23 3.10
CA HIS A 306 -16.45 -12.06 3.80
C HIS A 306 -15.77 -12.49 5.11
N TYR A 307 -14.59 -11.95 5.40
CA TYR A 307 -13.68 -12.44 6.46
C TYR A 307 -13.35 -11.38 7.53
N HIS A 308 -14.30 -10.51 7.89
CA HIS A 308 -14.02 -9.40 8.81
C HIS A 308 -13.70 -9.84 10.24
#